data_AF-A0AAV4STF5-F1
#
_entry.id   AF-A0AAV4STF5-F1
#
_cell.length_a   1.000
_cell.length_b   1.000
_cell.length_c   1.000
_cell.angle_alpha   90.00
_cell.angle_beta   90.00
_cell.angle_gamma   90.00
#
_symmetry.space_group_name_H-M   'P 1'
#
loop_
_entity.id
_entity.type
_entity.pdbx_description
1 polymer ?
#
loop_
_entity_poly.entity_id
_entity_poly.type
_entity_poly.pdbx_seq_one_letter_code
_entity_poly.pdbx_strand_id
1 'polypeptide(L)' 'MFFLSKRRKGDLYKLAIELGVREISEMEMIEIKTIITMSESYEEDSDFVKGLLEMFISSRLEEERKQKE' A
#
# COMPACT_ATOMS: atom_id res chain seq x y z
N MET A 1 3.52 7.09 9.45
CA MET A 1 2.75 5.92 9.93
C MET A 1 1.23 6.11 9.88
N PHE A 2 0.68 7.29 10.27
CA PHE A 2 -0.78 7.54 10.31
C PHE A 2 -1.51 7.30 8.98
N PHE A 3 -0.86 7.48 7.83
CA PHE A 3 -1.52 7.29 6.54
C PHE A 3 -1.72 5.81 6.15
N LEU A 4 -0.99 4.87 6.77
CA LEU A 4 -1.14 3.42 6.54
C LEU A 4 -2.25 2.82 7.41
N SER A 5 -2.53 3.40 8.59
CA SER A 5 -3.38 2.77 9.59
C SER A 5 -4.83 2.58 9.16
N LYS A 6 -5.37 3.48 8.32
CA LYS A 6 -6.77 3.45 7.82
C LYS A 6 -6.94 2.84 6.42
N ARG A 7 -5.92 2.18 5.87
CA ARG A 7 -5.95 1.68 4.48
C ARG A 7 -6.37 0.21 4.42
N ARG A 8 -6.97 -0.19 3.29
CA ARG A 8 -7.42 -1.58 3.07
C ARG A 8 -6.21 -2.49 2.90
N LYS A 9 -6.34 -3.75 3.35
CA LYS A 9 -5.28 -4.77 3.26
C LYS A 9 -4.75 -4.91 1.83
N GLY A 10 -5.64 -4.92 0.83
CA GLY A 10 -5.25 -5.04 -0.58
C GLY A 10 -4.42 -3.86 -1.12
N ASP A 11 -4.63 -2.63 -0.64
CA ASP A 11 -3.83 -1.47 -1.07
C ASP A 11 -2.41 -1.53 -0.48
N LEU A 12 -2.34 -1.89 0.81
CA LEU A 12 -1.07 -2.07 1.51
C LEU A 12 -0.28 -3.25 0.93
N TYR A 13 -0.97 -4.31 0.52
CA TYR A 13 -0.36 -5.46 -0.15
C TYR A 13 0.29 -5.06 -1.48
N LYS A 14 -0.45 -4.36 -2.35
CA LYS A 14 0.10 -3.83 -3.62
C LYS A 14 1.29 -2.92 -3.38
N LEU A 15 1.19 -2.04 -2.38
CA LEU A 15 2.29 -1.16 -2.00
C LEU A 15 3.54 -1.95 -1.60
N ALA A 16 3.41 -2.95 -0.73
CA ALA A 16 4.57 -3.73 -0.31
C ALA A 16 5.21 -4.53 -1.46
N ILE A 17 4.40 -5.05 -2.40
CA ILE A 17 4.93 -5.68 -3.63
C ILE A 17 5.72 -4.68 -4.46
N GLU A 18 5.20 -3.46 -4.65
CA GLU A 18 5.88 -2.40 -5.40
C GLU A 18 7.21 -2.02 -4.73
N LEU A 19 7.26 -2.08 -3.40
CA LEU A 19 8.47 -1.88 -2.60
C LEU A 19 9.40 -3.10 -2.56
N GLY A 20 9.12 -4.15 -3.35
CA GLY A 20 10.00 -5.31 -3.53
C GLY A 20 9.71 -6.51 -2.63
N VAL A 21 8.63 -6.50 -1.85
CA VAL A 21 8.28 -7.59 -0.92
C VAL A 21 7.47 -8.66 -1.66
N ARG A 22 8.06 -9.83 -1.91
CA ARG A 22 7.46 -10.88 -2.78
C ARG A 22 6.66 -11.96 -2.04
N GLU A 23 6.80 -12.09 -0.72
CA GLU A 23 6.19 -13.18 0.07
C GLU A 23 5.19 -12.67 1.11
N ILE A 24 4.33 -11.74 0.71
CA ILE A 24 3.45 -11.02 1.63
C ILE A 24 2.02 -11.60 1.75
N SER A 25 1.68 -12.62 0.98
CA SER A 25 0.29 -13.10 0.81
C SER A 25 -0.34 -13.64 2.08
N GLU A 26 0.47 -14.19 2.99
CA GLU A 26 0.02 -14.76 4.26
C GLU A 26 0.20 -13.81 5.46
N MET A 27 0.79 -12.63 5.24
CA MET A 27 1.09 -11.69 6.31
C MET A 27 -0.16 -10.99 6.85
N GLU A 28 -0.15 -10.73 8.15
CA GLU A 28 -1.16 -9.94 8.84
C GLU A 28 -1.03 -8.45 8.51
N MET A 29 -2.14 -7.71 8.64
CA MET A 29 -2.13 -6.27 8.31
C MET A 29 -1.05 -5.49 9.08
N ILE A 30 -0.74 -5.90 10.32
CA ILE A 30 0.30 -5.28 11.15
C ILE A 30 1.69 -5.56 10.55
N GLU A 31 1.98 -6.81 10.18
CA GLU A 31 3.27 -7.21 9.59
C GLU A 31 3.53 -6.48 8.28
N ILE A 32 2.51 -6.37 7.43
CA ILE A 32 2.58 -5.61 6.17
C ILE A 32 2.97 -4.14 6.44
N LYS A 33 2.32 -3.50 7.42
CA LYS A 33 2.61 -2.10 7.79
C LYS A 33 4.03 -1.95 8.32
N THR A 34 4.48 -2.89 9.13
CA THR A 34 5.84 -2.91 9.67
C THR A 34 6.86 -3.01 8.55
N ILE A 35 6.69 -3.94 7.62
CA ILE A 35 7.63 -4.13 6.49
C ILE A 35 7.68 -2.89 5.61
N ILE A 36 6.54 -2.29 5.26
CA ILE A 36 6.50 -1.03 4.50
C ILE A 36 7.28 0.06 5.25
N THR A 37 7.07 0.16 6.57
CA THR A 37 7.72 1.19 7.40
C THR A 37 9.23 0.96 7.55
N MET A 38 9.69 -0.29 7.44
CA MET A 38 11.10 -0.67 7.50
C MET A 38 11.77 -0.73 6.12
N SER A 39 11.05 -0.41 5.04
CA SER A 39 11.62 -0.37 3.69
C SER A 39 12.48 0.89 3.50
N GLU A 40 13.58 0.76 2.75
CA GLU A 40 14.46 1.89 2.43
C GLU A 40 13.67 3.04 1.79
N SER A 41 12.74 2.74 0.86
CA SER A 41 11.92 3.78 0.23
C SER A 41 11.06 4.57 1.20
N TYR A 42 10.59 3.96 2.30
CA TYR A 42 9.83 4.67 3.33
C TYR A 42 10.72 5.51 4.23
N GLU A 43 11.95 5.05 4.51
CA GLU A 43 12.96 5.82 5.26
C GLU A 43 13.50 6.99 4.44
N GLU A 44 13.74 6.79 3.14
CA GLU A 44 14.25 7.79 2.21
C GLU A 44 13.19 8.85 1.86
N ASP A 45 11.96 8.43 1.53
CA ASP A 45 10.88 9.34 1.17
C ASP A 45 9.49 8.77 1.49
N SER A 46 9.03 9.05 2.71
CA SER A 46 7.69 8.63 3.15
C SER A 46 6.54 9.29 2.36
N ASP A 47 6.77 10.45 1.73
CA ASP A 47 5.77 11.14 0.91
C ASP A 47 5.65 10.49 -0.47
N PHE A 48 6.75 10.01 -1.04
CA PHE A 48 6.73 9.15 -2.24
C PHE A 48 5.91 7.88 -2.00
N VAL A 49 6.16 7.18 -0.88
CA VAL A 49 5.41 5.96 -0.52
C VAL A 49 3.93 6.27 -0.32
N LYS A 50 3.60 7.42 0.28
CA LYS A 50 2.22 7.89 0.40
C LYS A 50 1.59 8.18 -0.95
N GLY A 51 2.30 8.82 -1.88
CA GLY A 51 1.84 9.11 -3.23
C GLY A 51 1.53 7.84 -4.03
N LEU A 52 2.41 6.83 -3.97
CA LEU A 52 2.16 5.52 -4.58
C LEU A 52 0.87 4.88 -4.05
N LEU A 53 0.68 4.92 -2.73
CA LEU A 53 -0.51 4.35 -2.11
C LEU A 53 -1.79 5.07 -2.55
N GLU A 54 -1.77 6.39 -2.63
CA GLU A 54 -2.90 7.20 -3.10
C GLU A 54 -3.23 6.93 -4.57
N MET A 55 -2.22 6.69 -5.40
CA MET A 55 -2.40 6.27 -6.79
C MET A 55 -3.12 4.92 -6.88
N PHE A 56 -2.70 3.92 -6.10
CA PHE A 56 -3.36 2.60 -6.08
C PHE A 56 -4.81 2.68 -5.61
N ILE A 57 -5.07 3.49 -4.59
CA ILE A 57 -6.43 3.71 -4.09
C ILE A 57 -7.30 4.37 -5.16
N SER A 58 -6.78 5.40 -5.83
CA SER A 58 -7.51 6.13 -6.86
C SER A 58 -7.83 5.24 -8.06
N SER A 59 -6.84 4.47 -8.54
CA SER A 59 -7.02 3.49 -9.62
C SER A 59 -8.11 2.47 -9.27
N ARG A 60 -8.07 1.87 -8.07
CA ARG A 60 -9.13 0.95 -7.64
C ARG A 60 -10.51 1.62 -7.61
N LEU A 61 -10.61 2.82 -7.04
CA LEU A 61 -11.88 3.54 -6.95
C LEU A 61 -12.46 3.87 -8.33
N GLU A 62 -11.58 4.16 -9.31
CA GLU A 62 -11.99 4.37 -10.70
C GLU A 62 -12.49 3.08 -11.35
N GLU A 63 -11.80 1.96 -11.18
CA GLU A 63 -12.23 0.64 -11.66
C GLU A 63 -13.57 0.22 -11.04
N GLU A 64 -13.73 0.41 -9.72
CA GLU A 64 -14.99 0.13 -8.99
C GLU A 64 -16.16 1.01 -9.46
N ARG A 65 -15.90 2.21 -10.00
CA ARG A 65 -16.92 3.07 -10.62
C ARG A 65 -17.32 2.56 -11.99
N LYS A 66 -16.35 2.26 -12.85
CA LYS A 66 -16.59 1.76 -14.22
C LYS A 66 -17.34 0.42 -14.26
N GLN A 67 -17.19 -0.42 -13.24
CA GLN A 67 -17.91 -1.70 -13.14
C GLN A 67 -19.36 -1.56 -12.65
N LYS A 68 -19.77 -0.38 -12.20
CA LYS A 68 -21.13 -0.09 -11.69
C LYS A 68 -22.00 0.70 -12.66
N GLU A 69 -21.43 1.14 -13.78
CA GLU A 69 -22.13 1.76 -14.92
C GLU A 69 -22.45 0.70 -15.98
#